data_AF-A0A818DZA6-F1
#
_entry.id   AF-A0A818DZA6-F1
#
_cell.length_a   1.000
_cell.length_b   1.000
_cell.length_c   1.000
_cell.angle_alpha   90.00
_cell.angle_beta   90.00
_cell.angle_gamma   90.00
#
_symmetry.space_group_name_H-M   'P 1'
#
loop_
_entity.id
_entity.type
_entity.pdbx_description
1 polymer ?
#
loop_
_entity_poly.entity_id
_entity_poly.type
_entity_poly.pdbx_seq_one_letter_code
_entity_poly.pdbx_strand_id
1 'polypeptide(L)'
;MNCSSTVQTIQSKINAFYHLTMTDDDSKIKNAIHEVLNLWPEILTAANEATDDELFTLNVNRAVLTQVFTIVLSKEFFNKDHLLVREIFFGCFNLLVDHLYIFKNTDLTPITIFIDSNVRLIMKMITSITSLVNFTNEDFSKIKDYQLLIAMREHIDQDNEQDNLTDGIISFIWNLSDRTILIPLLINTGYPESVVQWIKIRERKFRNDKLDAPIHILHNLSRHDDGIKALNSHGALGVIEEMKIEPKIYDDPDDITIHIAMIRVLLTDIYQIRFDSIKYSNKIINMIIKLSIDSVKNDRSRYNGSHVSEPLTVIVKLFHNDEILHSTFTNNETKTTIESLIELLPSYLIKFYPRIDIDDDILENYTCAVILNLLWLVSNHKKYRQIVGNNQALMDIIKQAASDELNFVDKFMPRTMKSIKQSANEILKNINS
;
A
#
# COMPACT_ATOMS: atom_id res chain seq x y z
N MET A 1 42.89 -31.20 4.82
CA MET A 1 42.65 -29.82 4.35
C MET A 1 42.15 -29.91 2.92
N ASN A 2 40.84 -29.87 2.68
CA ASN A 2 40.23 -29.95 1.33
C ASN A 2 38.82 -29.31 1.35
N CYS A 3 38.72 -28.07 1.86
CA CYS A 3 37.47 -27.28 1.85
C CYS A 3 37.61 -25.94 1.12
N SER A 4 38.60 -25.81 0.22
CA SER A 4 38.96 -24.54 -0.45
C SER A 4 38.35 -24.38 -1.85
N SER A 5 37.70 -25.39 -2.43
CA SER A 5 37.24 -25.33 -3.83
C SER A 5 35.91 -24.60 -4.03
N THR A 6 34.98 -24.69 -3.07
CA THR A 6 33.63 -24.14 -3.23
C THR A 6 33.63 -22.61 -3.18
N VAL A 7 34.27 -22.03 -2.16
CA VAL A 7 34.38 -20.57 -2.02
C VAL A 7 35.15 -19.95 -3.21
N GLN A 8 36.22 -20.59 -3.66
CA GLN A 8 36.97 -20.13 -4.85
C GLN A 8 36.12 -20.18 -6.14
N THR A 9 35.29 -21.21 -6.30
CA THR A 9 34.36 -21.31 -7.44
C THR A 9 33.33 -20.19 -7.41
N ILE A 10 32.74 -19.93 -6.24
CA ILE A 10 31.80 -18.82 -6.04
C ILE A 10 32.49 -17.48 -6.34
N GLN A 11 33.69 -17.25 -5.83
CA GLN A 11 34.46 -16.04 -6.12
C GLN A 11 34.70 -15.84 -7.61
N SER A 12 35.07 -16.91 -8.33
CA SER A 12 35.25 -16.85 -9.78
C SER A 12 33.96 -16.45 -10.51
N LYS A 13 32.80 -16.94 -10.06
CA LYS A 13 31.50 -16.53 -10.61
C LYS A 13 31.21 -15.05 -10.32
N ILE A 14 31.43 -14.59 -9.07
CA ILE A 14 31.21 -13.18 -8.70
C ILE A 14 32.13 -12.26 -9.51
N ASN A 15 33.38 -12.68 -9.75
CA ASN A 15 34.35 -11.88 -10.46
C ASN A 15 33.91 -11.53 -11.90
N ALA A 16 33.07 -12.37 -12.52
CA ALA A 16 32.51 -12.10 -13.84
C ALA A 16 31.64 -10.83 -13.89
N PHE A 17 31.10 -10.39 -12.74
CA PHE A 17 30.22 -9.22 -12.66
C PHE A 17 30.96 -7.90 -12.41
N TYR A 18 32.26 -7.89 -12.06
CA TYR A 18 33.01 -6.65 -11.80
C TYR A 18 33.03 -5.69 -12.99
N HIS A 19 32.91 -6.24 -14.19
CA HIS A 19 32.92 -5.46 -15.44
C HIS A 19 31.51 -5.12 -15.93
N LEU A 20 30.46 -5.43 -15.17
CA LEU A 20 29.11 -5.03 -15.52
C LEU A 20 28.91 -3.54 -15.23
N THR A 21 28.36 -2.83 -16.21
CA THR A 21 28.18 -1.38 -16.21
C THR A 21 26.76 -1.01 -16.61
N MET A 22 26.33 0.21 -16.29
CA MET A 22 25.04 0.74 -16.73
C MET A 22 24.93 0.90 -18.26
N THR A 23 26.04 0.87 -19.00
CA THR A 23 26.04 0.98 -20.46
C THR A 23 25.96 -0.36 -21.18
N ASP A 24 26.04 -1.48 -20.46
CA ASP A 24 25.85 -2.80 -21.04
C ASP A 24 24.42 -2.98 -21.58
N ASP A 25 24.29 -3.88 -22.56
CA ASP A 25 23.02 -4.19 -23.19
C ASP A 25 22.05 -4.84 -22.19
N ASP A 26 20.76 -4.63 -22.43
CA ASP A 26 19.70 -5.09 -21.52
C ASP A 26 19.70 -6.62 -21.38
N SER A 27 20.05 -7.38 -22.43
CA SER A 27 20.10 -8.84 -22.36
C SER A 27 21.21 -9.31 -21.42
N LYS A 28 22.39 -8.71 -21.49
CA LYS A 28 23.51 -9.00 -20.59
C LYS A 28 23.18 -8.67 -19.14
N ILE A 29 22.52 -7.54 -18.89
CA ILE A 29 22.10 -7.13 -17.54
C ILE A 29 21.02 -8.08 -16.98
N LYS A 30 20.04 -8.48 -17.80
CA LYS A 30 19.03 -9.48 -17.42
C LYS A 30 19.67 -10.82 -17.06
N ASN A 31 20.58 -11.32 -17.90
CA ASN A 31 21.30 -12.55 -17.60
C ASN A 31 22.10 -12.45 -16.30
N ALA A 32 22.79 -11.33 -16.08
CA ALA A 32 23.57 -11.10 -14.87
C ALA A 32 22.69 -11.16 -13.60
N ILE A 33 21.48 -10.58 -13.61
CA ILE A 33 20.62 -10.65 -12.43
C ILE A 33 20.06 -12.06 -12.18
N HIS A 34 19.72 -12.82 -13.22
CA HIS A 34 19.34 -14.23 -13.06
C HIS A 34 20.49 -15.06 -12.47
N GLU A 35 21.72 -14.85 -12.93
CA GLU A 35 22.89 -15.52 -12.36
C GLU A 35 23.13 -15.13 -10.90
N VAL A 36 22.98 -13.84 -10.56
CA VAL A 36 23.09 -13.37 -9.17
C VAL A 36 22.03 -14.00 -8.26
N LEU A 37 20.78 -14.11 -8.71
CA LEU A 37 19.71 -14.75 -7.94
C LEU A 37 20.01 -16.24 -7.68
N ASN A 38 20.59 -16.94 -8.65
CA ASN A 38 20.98 -18.34 -8.50
C ASN A 38 22.24 -18.52 -7.64
N LEU A 39 23.13 -17.53 -7.62
CA LEU A 39 24.38 -17.58 -6.85
C LEU A 39 24.16 -17.30 -5.36
N TRP A 40 23.14 -16.53 -5.01
CA TRP A 40 22.88 -16.16 -3.61
C TRP A 40 22.62 -17.35 -2.67
N PRO A 41 21.79 -18.35 -3.04
CA PRO A 41 21.66 -19.58 -2.26
C PRO A 41 22.99 -20.34 -2.09
N GLU A 42 23.84 -20.37 -3.15
CA GLU A 42 25.15 -21.02 -3.08
C GLU A 42 26.06 -20.32 -2.06
N ILE A 43 26.06 -18.98 -2.05
CA ILE A 43 26.83 -18.16 -1.10
C ILE A 43 26.40 -18.44 0.34
N LEU A 44 25.09 -18.42 0.61
CA LEU A 44 24.57 -18.64 1.96
C LEU A 44 24.80 -20.08 2.43
N THR A 45 24.75 -21.05 1.52
CA THR A 45 25.04 -22.46 1.83
C THR A 45 26.53 -22.66 2.14
N ALA A 46 27.42 -22.09 1.31
CA ALA A 46 28.86 -22.20 1.47
C ALA A 46 29.36 -21.57 2.78
N ALA A 47 28.64 -20.59 3.33
CA ALA A 47 28.97 -19.97 4.61
C ALA A 47 29.01 -20.97 5.78
N ASN A 48 28.27 -22.08 5.71
CA ASN A 48 28.28 -23.10 6.76
C ASN A 48 29.60 -23.89 6.84
N GLU A 49 30.39 -23.88 5.76
CA GLU A 49 31.64 -24.65 5.63
C GLU A 49 32.87 -23.74 5.52
N ALA A 50 32.67 -22.42 5.50
CA ALA A 50 33.71 -21.42 5.29
C ALA A 50 34.50 -21.12 6.58
N THR A 51 35.79 -20.85 6.41
CA THR A 51 36.64 -20.22 7.44
C THR A 51 36.28 -18.74 7.63
N ASP A 52 36.72 -18.12 8.72
CA ASP A 52 36.49 -16.69 8.97
C ASP A 52 37.04 -15.79 7.86
N ASP A 53 38.21 -16.12 7.29
CA ASP A 53 38.81 -15.38 6.16
C ASP A 53 37.99 -15.53 4.87
N GLU A 54 37.41 -16.70 4.64
CA GLU A 54 36.52 -16.97 3.51
C GLU A 54 35.18 -16.24 3.67
N LEU A 55 34.62 -16.22 4.88
CA LEU A 55 33.43 -15.43 5.21
C LEU A 55 33.68 -13.93 4.99
N PHE A 56 34.85 -13.42 5.42
CA PHE A 56 35.23 -12.03 5.15
C PHE A 56 35.26 -11.75 3.64
N THR A 57 35.85 -12.65 2.86
CA THR A 57 35.93 -12.48 1.40
C THR A 57 34.56 -12.52 0.73
N LEU A 58 33.70 -13.47 1.12
CA LEU A 58 32.30 -13.51 0.65
C LEU A 58 31.54 -12.22 1.03
N ASN A 59 31.80 -11.68 2.22
CA ASN A 59 31.15 -10.47 2.71
C ASN A 59 31.57 -9.21 1.94
N VAL A 60 32.81 -9.14 1.44
CA VAL A 60 33.26 -8.08 0.52
C VAL A 60 32.58 -8.24 -0.85
N ASN A 61 32.50 -9.48 -1.33
CA ASN A 61 31.98 -9.79 -2.67
C ASN A 61 30.48 -9.54 -2.85
N ARG A 62 29.68 -9.55 -1.77
CA ARG A 62 28.24 -9.19 -1.85
C ARG A 62 27.98 -7.77 -2.36
N ALA A 63 28.96 -6.86 -2.24
CA ALA A 63 28.86 -5.51 -2.80
C ALA A 63 28.71 -5.55 -4.33
N VAL A 64 29.37 -6.51 -4.99
CA VAL A 64 29.25 -6.73 -6.44
C VAL A 64 27.83 -7.19 -6.80
N LEU A 65 27.26 -8.12 -6.02
CA LEU A 65 25.89 -8.58 -6.25
C LEU A 65 24.87 -7.44 -6.08
N THR A 66 25.09 -6.59 -5.08
CA THR A 66 24.28 -5.38 -4.85
C THR A 66 24.43 -4.37 -6.00
N GLN A 67 25.62 -4.26 -6.57
CA GLN A 67 25.88 -3.41 -7.73
C GLN A 67 25.09 -3.89 -8.95
N VAL A 68 25.06 -5.21 -9.22
CA VAL A 68 24.24 -5.77 -10.31
C VAL A 68 22.77 -5.39 -10.12
N PHE A 69 22.23 -5.56 -8.91
CA PHE A 69 20.86 -5.16 -8.61
C PHE A 69 20.63 -3.64 -8.82
N THR A 70 21.58 -2.80 -8.37
CA THR A 70 21.49 -1.35 -8.57
C THR A 70 21.51 -0.96 -10.05
N ILE A 71 22.31 -1.66 -10.87
CA ILE A 71 22.34 -1.48 -12.33
C ILE A 71 20.98 -1.85 -12.92
N VAL A 72 20.38 -2.97 -12.52
CA VAL A 72 19.04 -3.38 -12.96
C VAL A 72 17.99 -2.32 -12.63
N LEU A 73 17.96 -1.82 -11.39
CA LEU A 73 17.01 -0.78 -10.98
C LEU A 73 17.15 0.52 -11.78
N SER A 74 18.33 0.81 -12.30
CA SER A 74 18.58 2.02 -13.09
C SER A 74 18.09 1.92 -14.55
N LYS A 75 17.68 0.74 -15.00
CA LYS A 75 17.34 0.48 -16.40
C LYS A 75 15.85 0.72 -16.66
N GLU A 76 15.55 1.36 -17.79
CA GLU A 76 14.17 1.68 -18.18
C GLU A 76 13.30 0.42 -18.36
N PHE A 77 13.90 -0.67 -18.86
CA PHE A 77 13.18 -1.94 -19.05
C PHE A 77 12.65 -2.51 -17.74
N PHE A 78 13.31 -2.24 -16.60
CA PHE A 78 12.95 -2.84 -15.32
C PHE A 78 11.53 -2.45 -14.89
N ASN A 79 11.14 -1.20 -15.13
CA ASN A 79 9.79 -0.72 -14.82
C ASN A 79 8.70 -1.26 -15.78
N LYS A 80 9.09 -1.86 -16.90
CA LYS A 80 8.17 -2.40 -17.92
C LYS A 80 8.10 -3.93 -17.89
N ASP A 81 9.15 -4.59 -17.40
CA ASP A 81 9.26 -6.05 -17.34
C ASP A 81 8.73 -6.61 -16.01
N HIS A 82 7.41 -6.67 -15.90
CA HIS A 82 6.74 -7.12 -14.66
C HIS A 82 7.10 -8.58 -14.28
N LEU A 83 7.45 -9.42 -15.25
CA LEU A 83 7.87 -10.80 -15.00
C LEU A 83 9.23 -10.84 -14.31
N LEU A 84 10.20 -10.07 -14.81
CA LEU A 84 11.52 -9.98 -14.19
C LEU A 84 11.44 -9.39 -12.78
N VAL A 85 10.64 -8.34 -12.56
CA VAL A 85 10.43 -7.75 -11.23
C VAL A 85 9.86 -8.80 -10.26
N ARG A 86 8.85 -9.56 -10.70
CA ARG A 86 8.26 -10.67 -9.92
C ARG A 86 9.30 -11.73 -9.60
N GLU A 87 10.10 -12.15 -10.57
CA GLU A 87 11.14 -13.17 -10.38
C GLU A 87 12.18 -12.72 -9.33
N ILE A 88 12.70 -11.49 -9.45
CA ILE A 88 13.67 -10.96 -8.49
C ILE A 88 13.05 -10.88 -7.10
N PHE A 89 11.81 -10.38 -6.99
CA PHE A 89 11.11 -10.29 -5.72
C PHE A 89 10.97 -11.65 -5.05
N PHE A 90 10.42 -12.65 -5.75
CA PHE A 90 10.20 -13.98 -5.16
C PHE A 90 11.49 -14.77 -4.98
N GLY A 91 12.50 -14.59 -5.82
CA GLY A 91 13.83 -15.16 -5.62
C GLY A 91 14.44 -14.67 -4.30
N CYS A 92 14.42 -13.36 -4.06
CA CYS A 92 14.85 -12.77 -2.80
C CYS A 92 13.96 -13.14 -1.60
N PHE A 93 12.64 -13.15 -1.76
CA PHE A 93 11.70 -13.52 -0.69
C PHE A 93 11.91 -14.98 -0.24
N ASN A 94 12.10 -15.91 -1.17
CA ASN A 94 12.36 -17.31 -0.85
C ASN A 94 13.69 -17.50 -0.08
N LEU A 95 14.71 -16.70 -0.37
CA LEU A 95 15.94 -16.69 0.44
C LEU A 95 15.66 -16.30 1.90
N LEU A 96 14.82 -15.30 2.12
CA LEU A 96 14.43 -14.90 3.48
C LEU A 96 13.63 -16.01 4.18
N VAL A 97 12.78 -16.73 3.44
CA VAL A 97 12.02 -17.87 3.96
C VAL A 97 12.98 -18.96 4.48
N ASP A 98 14.03 -19.28 3.73
CA ASP A 98 15.01 -20.29 4.12
C ASP A 98 15.85 -19.87 5.34
N HIS A 99 15.94 -18.56 5.61
CA HIS A 99 16.67 -17.99 6.73
C HIS A 99 15.77 -17.32 7.79
N LEU A 100 14.51 -17.80 7.95
CA LEU A 100 13.53 -17.19 8.87
C LEU A 100 14.01 -17.13 10.33
N TYR A 101 14.95 -17.99 10.73
CA TYR A 101 15.47 -18.03 12.10
C TYR A 101 16.19 -16.74 12.51
N ILE A 102 16.71 -15.97 11.54
CA ILE A 102 17.36 -14.66 11.79
C ILE A 102 16.39 -13.69 12.48
N PHE A 103 15.09 -13.80 12.21
CA PHE A 103 14.08 -12.91 12.79
C PHE A 103 13.68 -13.31 14.23
N LYS A 104 14.04 -14.50 14.72
CA LYS A 104 13.51 -15.10 15.97
C LYS A 104 14.43 -15.07 17.19
N ASN A 105 15.57 -14.36 17.11
CA ASN A 105 16.73 -14.32 18.03
C ASN A 105 17.93 -15.03 17.42
N THR A 106 19.06 -14.33 17.37
CA THR A 106 20.31 -14.80 16.79
C THR A 106 21.35 -15.07 17.87
N ASP A 107 21.87 -16.29 17.91
CA ASP A 107 23.17 -16.56 18.52
C ASP A 107 24.24 -15.81 17.73
N LEU A 108 25.17 -15.14 18.41
CA LEU A 108 26.23 -14.34 17.78
C LEU A 108 27.43 -15.21 17.42
N THR A 109 27.36 -15.86 16.26
CA THR A 109 28.47 -16.59 15.63
C THR A 109 28.91 -15.86 14.35
N PRO A 110 30.14 -16.04 13.86
CA PRO A 110 30.57 -15.44 12.59
C PRO A 110 29.63 -15.76 11.42
N ILE A 111 29.14 -17.00 11.36
CA ILE A 111 28.20 -17.47 10.32
C ILE A 111 26.85 -16.75 10.43
N THR A 112 26.28 -16.66 11.64
CA THR A 112 25.00 -15.97 11.83
C THR A 112 25.11 -14.47 11.58
N ILE A 113 26.24 -13.83 11.90
CA ILE A 113 26.53 -12.42 11.55
C ILE A 113 26.59 -12.26 10.02
N PHE A 114 27.25 -13.18 9.32
CA PHE A 114 27.32 -13.18 7.86
C PHE A 114 25.93 -13.32 7.22
N ILE A 115 25.12 -14.26 7.71
CA ILE A 115 23.78 -14.50 7.19
C ILE A 115 22.84 -13.32 7.51
N ASP A 116 22.85 -12.80 8.75
CA ASP A 116 22.08 -11.62 9.15
C ASP A 116 22.41 -10.41 8.26
N SER A 117 23.70 -10.20 7.99
CA SER A 117 24.17 -9.14 7.11
C SER A 117 23.64 -9.28 5.67
N ASN A 118 23.50 -10.50 5.16
CA ASN A 118 22.88 -10.77 3.86
C ASN A 118 21.36 -10.63 3.89
N VAL A 119 20.69 -11.09 4.96
CA VAL A 119 19.25 -10.91 5.16
C VAL A 119 18.88 -9.43 5.13
N ARG A 120 19.62 -8.56 5.82
CA ARG A 120 19.40 -7.10 5.80
C ARG A 120 19.53 -6.50 4.40
N LEU A 121 20.50 -6.99 3.62
CA LEU A 121 20.69 -6.56 2.23
C LEU A 121 19.53 -7.00 1.33
N ILE A 122 19.13 -8.26 1.43
CA ILE A 122 17.98 -8.81 0.70
C ILE A 122 16.70 -8.08 1.10
N MET A 123 16.49 -7.79 2.39
CA MET A 123 15.37 -6.98 2.88
C MET A 123 15.31 -5.61 2.20
N LYS A 124 16.46 -4.94 2.06
CA LYS A 124 16.53 -3.67 1.33
C LYS A 124 16.17 -3.84 -0.16
N MET A 125 16.64 -4.91 -0.79
CA MET A 125 16.33 -5.22 -2.19
C MET A 125 14.83 -5.43 -2.39
N ILE A 126 14.21 -6.34 -1.62
CA ILE A 126 12.77 -6.61 -1.77
C ILE A 126 11.93 -5.38 -1.47
N THR A 127 12.29 -4.60 -0.44
CA THR A 127 11.57 -3.38 -0.06
C THR A 127 11.55 -2.39 -1.22
N SER A 128 12.67 -2.22 -1.92
CA SER A 128 12.80 -1.28 -3.04
C SER A 128 11.96 -1.61 -4.27
N ILE A 129 11.59 -2.88 -4.44
CA ILE A 129 10.85 -3.36 -5.63
C ILE A 129 9.43 -3.81 -5.30
N THR A 130 9.06 -3.93 -4.02
CA THR A 130 7.72 -4.42 -3.59
C THR A 130 6.59 -3.64 -4.26
N SER A 131 6.74 -2.32 -4.41
CA SER A 131 5.73 -1.46 -5.04
C SER A 131 5.62 -1.66 -6.57
N LEU A 132 6.58 -2.32 -7.20
CA LEU A 132 6.58 -2.59 -8.65
C LEU A 132 6.02 -3.99 -8.99
N VAL A 133 5.81 -4.83 -7.97
CA VAL A 133 5.30 -6.19 -8.14
C VAL A 133 3.78 -6.17 -8.32
N ASN A 134 3.32 -6.78 -9.42
CA ASN A 134 1.90 -7.06 -9.65
C ASN A 134 1.51 -8.35 -8.93
N PHE A 135 1.04 -8.25 -7.70
CA PHE A 135 0.63 -9.41 -6.89
C PHE A 135 -0.73 -10.00 -7.31
N THR A 136 -0.90 -11.30 -7.05
CA THR A 136 -2.13 -12.06 -7.26
C THR A 136 -2.58 -12.73 -5.96
N ASN A 137 -3.81 -13.24 -5.91
CA ASN A 137 -4.34 -13.97 -4.74
C ASN A 137 -3.62 -15.31 -4.48
N GLU A 138 -2.90 -15.84 -5.47
CA GLU A 138 -2.18 -17.12 -5.35
C GLU A 138 -0.76 -16.94 -4.79
N ASP A 139 -0.27 -15.69 -4.79
CA ASP A 139 1.01 -15.33 -4.19
C ASP A 139 0.94 -15.53 -2.67
N PHE A 140 2.05 -16.01 -2.07
CA PHE A 140 2.16 -16.34 -0.65
C PHE A 140 1.26 -17.48 -0.15
N SER A 141 0.92 -18.44 -1.02
CA SER A 141 0.06 -19.58 -0.67
C SER A 141 0.76 -20.67 0.18
N LYS A 142 2.08 -20.60 0.40
CA LYS A 142 2.81 -21.63 1.14
C LYS A 142 2.84 -21.32 2.62
N ILE A 143 2.75 -22.35 3.47
CA ILE A 143 2.85 -22.22 4.93
C ILE A 143 4.11 -21.46 5.36
N LYS A 144 5.23 -21.69 4.66
CA LYS A 144 6.50 -21.02 4.96
C LYS A 144 6.46 -19.50 4.73
N ASP A 145 5.65 -19.02 3.77
CA ASP A 145 5.50 -17.60 3.48
C ASP A 145 4.82 -16.88 4.66
N TYR A 146 3.77 -17.51 5.21
CA TYR A 146 3.10 -17.05 6.44
C TYR A 146 4.06 -17.06 7.63
N GLN A 147 4.88 -18.11 7.77
CA GLN A 147 5.84 -18.21 8.87
C GLN A 147 6.90 -17.10 8.82
N LEU A 148 7.36 -16.71 7.63
CA LEU A 148 8.29 -15.59 7.47
C LEU A 148 7.65 -14.27 7.88
N LEU A 149 6.43 -13.98 7.41
CA LEU A 149 5.71 -12.75 7.77
C LEU A 149 5.41 -12.69 9.28
N ILE A 150 5.01 -13.80 9.88
CA ILE A 150 4.84 -13.91 11.33
C ILE A 150 6.16 -13.61 12.05
N ALA A 151 7.27 -14.19 11.59
CA ALA A 151 8.58 -13.97 12.21
C ALA A 151 9.04 -12.50 12.07
N MET A 152 8.81 -11.88 10.91
CA MET A 152 9.08 -10.46 10.68
C MET A 152 8.26 -9.55 11.61
N ARG A 153 6.96 -9.83 11.76
CA ARG A 153 6.09 -9.13 12.70
C ARG A 153 6.56 -9.31 14.14
N GLU A 154 6.82 -10.54 14.56
CA GLU A 154 7.31 -10.87 15.91
C GLU A 154 8.65 -10.20 16.21
N HIS A 155 9.54 -10.11 15.22
CA HIS A 155 10.80 -9.38 15.33
C HIS A 155 10.56 -7.90 15.63
N ILE A 156 9.63 -7.26 14.91
CA ILE A 156 9.24 -5.90 15.26
C ILE A 156 8.63 -5.92 16.66
N ASP A 157 7.69 -6.79 17.00
CA ASP A 157 6.97 -6.77 18.29
C ASP A 157 7.87 -6.85 19.53
N GLN A 158 9.04 -7.49 19.42
CA GLN A 158 10.05 -7.52 20.48
C GLN A 158 10.42 -6.10 20.96
N ASP A 159 10.71 -5.98 22.26
CA ASP A 159 11.03 -4.70 22.93
C ASP A 159 12.48 -4.23 22.69
N ASN A 160 13.14 -4.74 21.65
CA ASN A 160 14.52 -4.39 21.33
C ASN A 160 14.63 -2.93 20.85
N GLU A 161 15.76 -2.29 21.15
CA GLU A 161 16.10 -0.96 20.68
C GLU A 161 16.12 -0.88 19.14
N GLN A 162 16.04 0.35 18.61
CA GLN A 162 16.02 0.64 17.17
C GLN A 162 17.13 -0.11 16.42
N ASP A 163 16.74 -1.01 15.52
CA ASP A 163 17.63 -1.75 14.64
C ASP A 163 17.26 -1.52 13.16
N ASN A 164 18.27 -1.50 12.29
CA ASN A 164 18.12 -1.35 10.85
C ASN A 164 17.27 -2.47 10.21
N LEU A 165 17.19 -3.65 10.83
CA LEU A 165 16.33 -4.74 10.35
C LEU A 165 14.85 -4.41 10.60
N THR A 166 14.51 -3.88 11.78
CA THR A 166 13.17 -3.34 12.09
C THR A 166 12.72 -2.32 11.05
N ASP A 167 13.60 -1.40 10.66
CA ASP A 167 13.31 -0.40 9.63
C ASP A 167 13.09 -1.00 8.23
N GLY A 168 13.90 -1.99 7.88
CA GLY A 168 13.73 -2.75 6.65
C GLY A 168 12.39 -3.49 6.61
N ILE A 169 12.03 -4.15 7.72
CA ILE A 169 10.76 -4.87 7.83
C ILE A 169 9.58 -3.91 7.80
N ILE A 170 9.57 -2.82 8.58
CA ILE A 170 8.42 -1.91 8.62
C ILE A 170 8.19 -1.26 7.26
N SER A 171 9.26 -0.91 6.53
CA SER A 171 9.15 -0.36 5.18
C SER A 171 8.68 -1.40 4.16
N PHE A 172 9.13 -2.66 4.29
CA PHE A 172 8.62 -3.76 3.48
C PHE A 172 7.11 -3.97 3.71
N ILE A 173 6.67 -4.02 4.97
CA ILE A 173 5.26 -4.22 5.34
C ILE A 173 4.40 -3.03 4.94
N TRP A 174 4.91 -1.81 5.01
CA TRP A 174 4.24 -0.65 4.46
C TRP A 174 3.97 -0.81 2.96
N ASN A 175 4.99 -1.16 2.16
CA ASN A 175 4.82 -1.39 0.72
C ASN A 175 3.91 -2.59 0.41
N LEU A 176 3.98 -3.66 1.22
CA LEU A 176 3.17 -4.86 1.04
C LEU A 176 1.70 -4.57 1.35
N SER A 177 1.42 -3.85 2.45
CA SER A 177 0.07 -3.44 2.83
C SER A 177 -0.58 -2.51 1.84
N ASP A 178 0.21 -1.79 1.02
CA ASP A 178 -0.33 -0.95 -0.04
C ASP A 178 -1.09 -1.77 -1.12
N ARG A 179 -0.88 -3.08 -1.16
CA ARG A 179 -1.57 -4.00 -2.08
C ARG A 179 -2.80 -4.56 -1.37
N THR A 180 -3.97 -3.99 -1.65
CA THR A 180 -5.24 -4.38 -1.00
C THR A 180 -5.57 -5.87 -1.13
N ILE A 181 -5.16 -6.50 -2.23
CA ILE A 181 -5.26 -7.95 -2.47
C ILE A 181 -4.52 -8.80 -1.41
N LEU A 182 -3.49 -8.24 -0.77
CA LEU A 182 -2.68 -8.90 0.25
C LEU A 182 -3.13 -8.61 1.69
N ILE A 183 -4.17 -7.79 1.89
CA ILE A 183 -4.68 -7.50 3.24
C ILE A 183 -5.14 -8.77 3.98
N PRO A 184 -5.83 -9.74 3.35
CA PRO A 184 -6.15 -11.02 4.01
C PRO A 184 -4.91 -11.76 4.54
N LEU A 185 -3.79 -11.75 3.82
CA LEU A 185 -2.52 -12.33 4.25
C LEU A 185 -1.99 -11.64 5.51
N LEU A 186 -2.02 -10.30 5.54
CA LEU A 186 -1.58 -9.50 6.70
C LEU A 186 -2.49 -9.70 7.93
N ILE A 187 -3.80 -9.86 7.72
CA ILE A 187 -4.74 -10.21 8.79
C ILE A 187 -4.39 -11.59 9.37
N ASN A 188 -4.22 -12.59 8.51
CA ASN A 188 -3.94 -13.97 8.92
C ASN A 188 -2.58 -14.14 9.61
N THR A 189 -1.64 -13.24 9.34
CA THR A 189 -0.32 -13.19 9.99
C THR A 189 -0.30 -12.26 11.21
N GLY A 190 -1.46 -11.68 11.57
CA GLY A 190 -1.72 -10.97 12.82
C GLY A 190 -1.12 -9.57 12.91
N TYR A 191 -0.90 -8.90 11.77
CA TYR A 191 -0.48 -7.49 11.75
C TYR A 191 -1.49 -6.50 12.32
N PRO A 192 -2.83 -6.69 12.26
CA PRO A 192 -3.77 -5.73 12.83
C PRO A 192 -3.53 -5.42 14.32
N GLU A 193 -3.22 -6.44 15.12
CA GLU A 193 -2.88 -6.26 16.53
C GLU A 193 -1.55 -5.51 16.70
N SER A 194 -0.49 -6.00 16.04
CA SER A 194 0.86 -5.46 16.16
C SER A 194 0.93 -3.99 15.73
N VAL A 195 0.31 -3.63 14.61
CA VAL A 195 0.30 -2.25 14.10
C VAL A 195 -0.39 -1.29 15.08
N VAL A 196 -1.49 -1.71 15.72
CA VAL A 196 -2.15 -0.91 16.76
C VAL A 196 -1.23 -0.68 17.95
N GLN A 197 -0.43 -1.68 18.35
CA GLN A 197 0.57 -1.51 19.41
C GLN A 197 1.74 -0.64 18.95
N TRP A 198 2.23 -0.82 17.72
CA TRP A 198 3.32 -0.04 17.13
C TRP A 198 3.01 1.44 17.15
N ILE A 199 1.78 1.85 16.82
CA ILE A 199 1.36 3.26 16.87
C ILE A 199 1.51 3.85 18.28
N LYS A 200 1.17 3.09 19.33
CA LYS A 200 1.27 3.55 20.73
C LYS A 200 2.70 3.77 21.18
N ILE A 201 3.64 2.97 20.66
CA ILE A 201 5.05 2.99 21.08
C ILE A 201 6.00 3.53 20.01
N ARG A 202 5.46 4.08 18.90
CA ARG A 202 6.23 4.40 17.68
C ARG A 202 7.45 5.29 17.94
N GLU A 203 7.30 6.30 18.80
CA GLU A 203 8.37 7.26 19.13
C GLU A 203 9.55 6.61 19.86
N ARG A 204 9.30 5.54 20.60
CA ARG A 204 10.35 4.73 21.24
C ARG A 204 10.96 3.72 20.26
N LYS A 205 10.16 3.22 19.32
CA LYS A 205 10.45 2.01 18.54
C LYS A 205 11.06 2.25 17.17
N PHE A 206 10.69 3.34 16.50
CA PHE A 206 11.12 3.63 15.14
C PHE A 206 11.95 4.91 15.09
N ARG A 207 12.86 5.00 14.11
CA ARG A 207 13.57 6.25 13.81
C ARG A 207 12.58 7.32 13.34
N ASN A 208 12.96 8.59 13.48
CA ASN A 208 12.08 9.72 13.12
C ASN A 208 11.56 9.65 11.67
N ASP A 209 12.41 9.22 10.71
CA ASP A 209 12.07 9.01 9.29
C ASP A 209 11.18 7.77 9.02
N LYS A 210 10.69 7.12 10.08
CA LYS A 210 9.86 5.91 10.04
C LYS A 210 8.66 5.96 11.00
N LEU A 211 8.43 7.09 11.68
CA LEU A 211 7.33 7.23 12.65
C LEU A 211 5.94 7.19 12.00
N ASP A 212 5.86 7.55 10.74
CA ASP A 212 4.67 7.52 9.89
C ASP A 212 4.32 6.12 9.40
N ALA A 213 5.29 5.23 9.24
CA ALA A 213 5.09 3.91 8.65
C ALA A 213 3.98 3.08 9.34
N PRO A 214 3.88 2.99 10.69
CA PRO A 214 2.75 2.33 11.34
C PRO A 214 1.39 2.97 11.03
N ILE A 215 1.34 4.30 10.86
CA ILE A 215 0.10 5.03 10.52
C ILE A 215 -0.32 4.68 9.10
N HIS A 216 0.61 4.68 8.14
CA HIS A 216 0.31 4.31 6.76
C HIS A 216 -0.05 2.83 6.63
N ILE A 217 0.58 1.92 7.38
CA ILE A 217 0.17 0.51 7.41
C ILE A 217 -1.27 0.39 7.95
N LEU A 218 -1.60 1.10 9.02
CA LEU A 218 -2.96 1.09 9.56
C LEU A 218 -3.97 1.67 8.56
N HIS A 219 -3.64 2.78 7.90
CA HIS A 219 -4.42 3.32 6.80
C HIS A 219 -4.65 2.28 5.72
N ASN A 220 -3.57 1.65 5.24
CA ASN A 220 -3.61 0.66 4.18
C ASN A 220 -4.52 -0.52 4.51
N LEU A 221 -4.42 -1.06 5.74
CA LEU A 221 -5.30 -2.11 6.24
C LEU A 221 -6.76 -1.64 6.34
N SER A 222 -7.01 -0.38 6.72
CA SER A 222 -8.34 0.19 6.84
C SER A 222 -9.05 0.46 5.50
N ARG A 223 -8.38 0.28 4.36
CA ARG A 223 -8.98 0.34 3.02
C ARG A 223 -9.77 -0.92 2.64
N HIS A 224 -9.78 -1.93 3.51
CA HIS A 224 -10.46 -3.21 3.29
C HIS A 224 -11.36 -3.55 4.46
N ASP A 225 -12.59 -4.01 4.20
CA ASP A 225 -13.59 -4.27 5.23
C ASP A 225 -13.14 -5.29 6.29
N ASP A 226 -12.52 -6.40 5.87
CA ASP A 226 -11.95 -7.36 6.81
C ASP A 226 -10.79 -6.76 7.64
N GLY A 227 -10.05 -5.81 7.06
CA GLY A 227 -9.00 -5.06 7.75
C GLY A 227 -9.59 -4.12 8.80
N ILE A 228 -10.63 -3.35 8.44
CA ILE A 228 -11.40 -2.51 9.38
C ILE A 228 -11.91 -3.36 10.55
N LYS A 229 -12.53 -4.51 10.26
CA LYS A 229 -13.06 -5.42 11.28
C LYS A 229 -11.96 -5.93 12.21
N ALA A 230 -10.83 -6.37 11.67
CA ALA A 230 -9.70 -6.86 12.46
C ALA A 230 -9.10 -5.74 13.32
N LEU A 231 -8.84 -4.56 12.75
CA LEU A 231 -8.33 -3.39 13.48
C LEU A 231 -9.25 -2.95 14.62
N ASN A 232 -10.56 -2.88 14.38
CA ASN A 232 -11.53 -2.52 15.41
C ASN A 232 -11.60 -3.55 16.54
N SER A 233 -11.38 -4.84 16.26
CA SER A 233 -11.31 -5.87 17.31
C SER A 233 -10.12 -5.69 18.27
N HIS A 234 -9.11 -4.91 17.88
CA HIS A 234 -7.96 -4.54 18.70
C HIS A 234 -8.01 -3.09 19.22
N GLY A 235 -9.15 -2.40 19.09
CA GLY A 235 -9.34 -1.05 19.61
C GLY A 235 -8.64 0.06 18.82
N ALA A 236 -8.36 -0.15 17.53
CA ALA A 236 -7.69 0.82 16.67
C ALA A 236 -8.33 2.22 16.69
N LEU A 237 -9.67 2.29 16.68
CA LEU A 237 -10.39 3.57 16.70
C LEU A 237 -10.02 4.42 17.92
N GLY A 238 -10.02 3.84 19.12
CA GLY A 238 -9.65 4.57 20.35
C GLY A 238 -8.20 5.06 20.32
N VAL A 239 -7.29 4.24 19.80
CA VAL A 239 -5.87 4.62 19.66
C VAL A 239 -5.70 5.82 18.72
N ILE A 240 -6.43 5.83 17.61
CA ILE A 240 -6.38 6.92 16.62
C ILE A 240 -7.04 8.19 17.17
N GLU A 241 -8.10 8.08 17.97
CA GLU A 241 -8.77 9.23 18.58
C GLU A 241 -7.93 9.92 19.67
N GLU A 242 -7.10 9.17 20.38
CA GLU A 242 -6.17 9.70 21.38
C GLU A 242 -4.87 10.24 20.78
N MET A 243 -4.60 9.96 19.50
CA MET A 243 -3.36 10.30 18.84
C MET A 243 -3.21 11.82 18.67
N LYS A 244 -2.10 12.35 19.19
CA LYS A 244 -1.70 13.75 19.01
C LYS A 244 -0.65 13.84 17.90
N ILE A 245 -0.86 14.77 16.98
CA ILE A 245 0.10 15.07 15.92
C ILE A 245 0.93 16.26 16.40
N GLU A 246 2.21 16.02 16.65
CA GLU A 246 3.16 17.08 16.98
C GLU A 246 3.86 17.55 15.69
N PRO A 247 3.62 18.79 15.23
CA PRO A 247 4.12 19.25 13.92
C PRO A 247 5.64 19.26 13.76
N LYS A 248 6.40 19.15 14.87
CA LYS A 248 7.87 19.15 14.87
C LYS A 248 8.48 17.78 14.58
N ILE A 249 7.67 16.71 14.64
CA ILE A 249 8.12 15.33 14.51
C ILE A 249 8.04 14.86 13.05
N TYR A 250 7.11 15.40 12.27
CA TYR A 250 6.80 14.95 10.91
C TYR A 250 7.26 15.97 9.88
N ASP A 251 7.80 15.49 8.76
CA ASP A 251 8.21 16.31 7.63
C ASP A 251 6.99 16.98 6.95
N ASP A 252 5.86 16.27 6.88
CA ASP A 252 4.56 16.79 6.42
C ASP A 252 3.46 16.49 7.45
N PRO A 253 3.23 17.38 8.42
CA PRO A 253 2.21 17.17 9.44
C PRO A 253 0.78 17.24 8.89
N ASP A 254 0.55 17.91 7.76
CA ASP A 254 -0.76 17.97 7.13
C ASP A 254 -1.11 16.62 6.48
N ASP A 255 -0.14 15.96 5.84
CA ASP A 255 -0.33 14.61 5.29
C ASP A 255 -0.73 13.59 6.37
N ILE A 256 -0.01 13.56 7.50
CA ILE A 256 -0.32 12.69 8.63
C ILE A 256 -1.70 13.03 9.23
N THR A 257 -2.03 14.31 9.30
CA THR A 257 -3.35 14.78 9.77
C THR A 257 -4.48 14.27 8.88
N ILE A 258 -4.30 14.30 7.56
CA ILE A 258 -5.27 13.78 6.60
C ILE A 258 -5.42 12.27 6.77
N HIS A 259 -4.32 11.52 6.83
CA HIS A 259 -4.35 10.06 6.99
C HIS A 259 -5.05 9.64 8.28
N ILE A 260 -4.77 10.30 9.42
CA ILE A 260 -5.45 10.03 10.69
C ILE A 260 -6.96 10.30 10.59
N ALA A 261 -7.35 11.39 9.92
CA ALA A 261 -8.77 11.69 9.72
C ALA A 261 -9.45 10.64 8.84
N MET A 262 -8.82 10.24 7.73
CA MET A 262 -9.32 9.20 6.83
C MET A 262 -9.46 7.86 7.54
N ILE A 263 -8.42 7.43 8.26
CA ILE A 263 -8.43 6.24 9.12
C ILE A 263 -9.61 6.27 10.08
N ARG A 264 -9.80 7.38 10.81
CA ARG A 264 -10.88 7.51 11.79
C ARG A 264 -12.23 7.30 11.12
N VAL A 265 -12.47 7.96 9.98
CA VAL A 265 -13.71 7.77 9.20
C VAL A 265 -13.87 6.31 8.75
N LEU A 266 -12.81 5.68 8.25
CA LEU A 266 -12.85 4.29 7.77
C LEU A 266 -13.17 3.30 8.91
N LEU A 267 -12.62 3.52 10.11
CA LEU A 267 -12.84 2.66 11.28
C LEU A 267 -14.22 2.87 11.94
N THR A 268 -14.78 4.07 11.91
CA THR A 268 -16.09 4.37 12.54
C THR A 268 -17.24 3.70 11.78
N ASP A 269 -18.20 3.11 12.48
CA ASP A 269 -19.37 2.50 11.83
C ASP A 269 -20.26 3.56 11.14
N ILE A 270 -20.96 3.18 10.07
CA ILE A 270 -21.81 4.13 9.34
C ILE A 270 -22.99 4.64 10.17
N TYR A 271 -23.56 3.82 11.06
CA TYR A 271 -24.63 4.26 11.97
C TYR A 271 -24.09 5.27 12.97
N GLN A 272 -22.86 5.09 13.45
CA GLN A 272 -22.19 6.09 14.30
C GLN A 272 -21.96 7.39 13.53
N ILE A 273 -21.53 7.36 12.27
CA ILE A 273 -21.39 8.60 11.48
C ILE A 273 -22.74 9.27 11.25
N ARG A 274 -23.79 8.51 10.93
CA ARG A 274 -25.13 9.03 10.65
C ARG A 274 -25.78 9.70 11.85
N PHE A 275 -25.64 9.11 13.03
CA PHE A 275 -26.44 9.46 14.21
C PHE A 275 -25.62 9.97 15.39
N ASP A 276 -24.28 9.85 15.35
CA ASP A 276 -23.40 10.09 16.49
C ASP A 276 -22.40 11.24 16.27
N SER A 277 -22.05 11.80 17.42
CA SER A 277 -21.40 13.06 17.82
C SER A 277 -20.03 13.44 17.24
N ILE A 278 -19.48 12.70 16.27
CA ILE A 278 -18.12 12.96 15.75
C ILE A 278 -18.17 14.12 14.75
N LYS A 279 -17.94 15.34 15.24
CA LYS A 279 -17.77 16.52 14.38
C LYS A 279 -16.35 16.55 13.82
N TYR A 280 -16.22 16.20 12.55
CA TYR A 280 -15.02 16.54 11.77
C TYR A 280 -15.02 18.04 11.49
N SER A 281 -13.88 18.70 11.69
CA SER A 281 -13.79 20.12 11.39
C SER A 281 -13.88 20.36 9.88
N ASN A 282 -14.49 21.48 9.49
CA ASN A 282 -14.58 21.86 8.07
C ASN A 282 -13.20 21.98 7.43
N LYS A 283 -12.17 22.39 8.19
CA LYS A 283 -10.76 22.36 7.73
C LYS A 283 -10.34 20.97 7.27
N ILE A 284 -10.57 19.93 8.08
CA ILE A 284 -10.18 18.55 7.75
C ILE A 284 -10.96 18.03 6.54
N ILE A 285 -12.27 18.26 6.51
CA ILE A 285 -13.12 17.90 5.37
C ILE A 285 -12.59 18.59 4.10
N ASN A 286 -12.24 19.87 4.19
CA ASN A 286 -11.68 20.62 3.06
C ASN A 286 -10.35 20.03 2.57
N MET A 287 -9.47 19.60 3.48
CA MET A 287 -8.21 18.95 3.12
C MET A 287 -8.45 17.63 2.35
N ILE A 288 -9.40 16.82 2.78
CA ILE A 288 -9.77 15.56 2.09
C ILE A 288 -10.38 15.84 0.70
N ILE A 289 -11.23 16.87 0.58
CA ILE A 289 -11.80 17.29 -0.71
C ILE A 289 -10.69 17.79 -1.66
N LYS A 290 -9.73 18.58 -1.16
CA LYS A 290 -8.57 19.02 -1.97
C LYS A 290 -7.73 17.85 -2.45
N LEU A 291 -7.42 16.90 -1.56
CA LEU A 291 -6.72 15.66 -1.93
C LEU A 291 -7.43 14.91 -3.07
N SER A 292 -8.77 14.87 -3.03
CA SER A 292 -9.58 14.29 -4.12
C SER A 292 -9.43 15.08 -5.42
N ILE A 293 -9.54 16.41 -5.39
CA ILE A 293 -9.40 17.27 -6.57
C ILE A 293 -8.01 17.13 -7.21
N ASP A 294 -6.96 17.13 -6.39
CA ASP A 294 -5.58 17.04 -6.86
C ASP A 294 -5.31 15.64 -7.46
N SER A 295 -5.91 14.60 -6.89
CA SER A 295 -5.87 13.25 -7.46
C SER A 295 -6.59 13.17 -8.81
N VAL A 296 -7.79 13.75 -8.96
CA VAL A 296 -8.55 13.78 -10.24
C VAL A 296 -7.75 14.44 -11.36
N LYS A 297 -6.99 15.49 -11.04
CA LYS A 297 -6.20 16.25 -12.03
C LYS A 297 -4.92 15.54 -12.49
N ASN A 298 -4.48 14.52 -11.75
CA ASN A 298 -3.31 13.73 -12.11
C ASN A 298 -3.66 12.68 -13.17
N ASP A 299 -2.78 12.46 -14.16
CA ASP A 299 -3.02 11.48 -15.23
C ASP A 299 -3.16 10.03 -14.73
N ARG A 300 -2.57 9.71 -13.57
CA ARG A 300 -2.68 8.40 -12.90
C ARG A 300 -3.75 8.37 -11.83
N SER A 301 -4.58 9.42 -11.72
CA SER A 301 -5.63 9.54 -10.71
C SER A 301 -5.10 9.43 -9.27
N ARG A 302 -3.85 9.83 -9.02
CA ARG A 302 -3.14 9.70 -7.73
C ARG A 302 -2.48 11.01 -7.31
N TYR A 303 -2.51 11.30 -6.02
CA TYR A 303 -1.75 12.40 -5.40
C TYR A 303 -1.29 11.99 -4.00
N ASN A 304 -0.04 12.32 -3.63
CA ASN A 304 0.59 11.90 -2.36
C ASN A 304 0.38 10.41 -2.04
N GLY A 305 0.57 9.54 -3.03
CA GLY A 305 0.40 8.09 -2.87
C GLY A 305 -1.04 7.58 -2.84
N SER A 306 -2.04 8.45 -2.60
CA SER A 306 -3.46 8.08 -2.56
C SER A 306 -4.08 8.07 -3.94
N HIS A 307 -4.81 7.01 -4.29
CA HIS A 307 -5.69 7.01 -5.44
C HIS A 307 -6.96 7.82 -5.16
N VAL A 308 -7.53 8.48 -6.16
CA VAL A 308 -8.73 9.34 -6.02
C VAL A 308 -9.91 8.65 -5.33
N SER A 309 -10.05 7.34 -5.51
CA SER A 309 -11.12 6.56 -4.88
C SER A 309 -11.01 6.52 -3.35
N GLU A 310 -9.80 6.64 -2.79
CA GLU A 310 -9.55 6.58 -1.35
C GLU A 310 -10.17 7.78 -0.59
N PRO A 311 -9.78 9.05 -0.87
CA PRO A 311 -10.39 10.20 -0.21
C PRO A 311 -11.87 10.38 -0.59
N LEU A 312 -12.28 10.01 -1.82
CA LEU A 312 -13.70 10.06 -2.19
C LEU A 312 -14.55 9.08 -1.37
N THR A 313 -14.03 7.90 -1.04
CA THR A 313 -14.72 6.92 -0.19
C THR A 313 -14.98 7.48 1.21
N VAL A 314 -13.98 8.18 1.75
CA VAL A 314 -14.09 8.89 3.04
C VAL A 314 -15.18 9.95 2.97
N ILE A 315 -15.25 10.73 1.88
CA ILE A 315 -16.30 11.75 1.67
C ILE A 315 -17.69 11.09 1.59
N VAL A 316 -17.85 10.02 0.81
CA VAL A 316 -19.12 9.27 0.71
C VAL A 316 -19.59 8.85 2.10
N LYS A 317 -18.68 8.29 2.91
CA LYS A 317 -19.00 7.83 4.26
C LYS A 317 -19.43 8.98 5.17
N LEU A 318 -18.71 10.10 5.14
CA LEU A 318 -19.06 11.32 5.89
C LEU A 318 -20.41 11.91 5.47
N PHE A 319 -20.72 11.91 4.18
CA PHE A 319 -21.92 12.53 3.60
C PHE A 319 -23.21 11.74 3.85
N HIS A 320 -23.12 10.58 4.48
CA HIS A 320 -24.29 9.94 5.09
C HIS A 320 -24.81 10.68 6.33
N ASN A 321 -24.03 11.61 6.89
CA ASN A 321 -24.50 12.54 7.91
C ASN A 321 -24.98 13.85 7.25
N ASP A 322 -26.28 14.12 7.36
CA ASP A 322 -26.90 15.30 6.73
C ASP A 322 -26.35 16.63 7.27
N GLU A 323 -25.94 16.70 8.55
CA GLU A 323 -25.33 17.91 9.13
C GLU A 323 -23.97 18.19 8.48
N ILE A 324 -23.13 17.15 8.33
CA ILE A 324 -21.82 17.26 7.68
C ILE A 324 -21.97 17.64 6.21
N LEU A 325 -22.88 16.96 5.50
CA LEU A 325 -23.19 17.25 4.11
C LEU A 325 -23.62 18.71 3.94
N HIS A 326 -24.58 19.15 4.74
CA HIS A 326 -25.08 20.53 4.71
C HIS A 326 -23.98 21.53 5.05
N SER A 327 -23.23 21.33 6.14
CA SER A 327 -22.17 22.24 6.57
C SER A 327 -21.08 22.38 5.52
N THR A 328 -20.73 21.29 4.83
CA THR A 328 -19.73 21.29 3.77
C THR A 328 -20.14 22.21 2.62
N PHE A 329 -21.44 22.28 2.29
CA PHE A 329 -21.98 23.12 1.23
C PHE A 329 -22.30 24.57 1.65
N THR A 330 -22.45 24.85 2.94
CA THR A 330 -22.78 26.19 3.43
C THR A 330 -21.62 26.93 4.08
N ASN A 331 -20.59 26.23 4.55
CA ASN A 331 -19.44 26.84 5.20
C ASN A 331 -18.46 27.46 4.19
N ASN A 332 -18.01 28.70 4.45
CA ASN A 332 -17.12 29.44 3.55
C ASN A 332 -15.76 28.76 3.31
N GLU A 333 -15.25 27.95 4.25
CA GLU A 333 -13.97 27.24 4.12
C GLU A 333 -14.03 26.10 3.11
N THR A 334 -15.18 25.39 3.04
CA THR A 334 -15.35 24.17 2.23
C THR A 334 -16.17 24.40 0.97
N LYS A 335 -17.12 25.35 0.97
CA LYS A 335 -18.14 25.52 -0.07
C LYS A 335 -17.56 25.59 -1.48
N THR A 336 -16.61 26.48 -1.71
CA THR A 336 -16.00 26.65 -3.04
C THR A 336 -15.27 25.39 -3.50
N THR A 337 -14.62 24.70 -2.57
CA THR A 337 -13.83 23.49 -2.86
C THR A 337 -14.75 22.31 -3.16
N ILE A 338 -15.81 22.08 -2.37
CA ILE A 338 -16.76 21.02 -2.67
C ILE A 338 -17.52 21.29 -3.97
N GLU A 339 -17.91 22.53 -4.24
CA GLU A 339 -18.55 22.91 -5.52
C GLU A 339 -17.64 22.58 -6.70
N SER A 340 -16.35 22.90 -6.59
CA SER A 340 -15.34 22.54 -7.61
C SER A 340 -15.21 21.02 -7.80
N LEU A 341 -15.20 20.24 -6.71
CA LEU A 341 -15.15 18.79 -6.82
C LEU A 341 -16.38 18.25 -7.55
N ILE A 342 -17.58 18.67 -7.15
CA ILE A 342 -18.84 18.20 -7.77
C ILE A 342 -18.93 18.59 -9.25
N GLU A 343 -18.38 19.72 -9.67
CA GLU A 343 -18.29 20.09 -11.09
C GLU A 343 -17.29 19.24 -11.88
N LEU A 344 -16.23 18.75 -11.25
CA LEU A 344 -15.22 17.89 -11.87
C LEU A 344 -15.67 16.44 -12.03
N LEU A 345 -16.41 15.90 -11.05
CA LEU A 345 -16.82 14.49 -11.02
C LEU A 345 -17.55 14.01 -12.30
N PRO A 346 -18.51 14.77 -12.89
CA PRO A 346 -19.13 14.40 -14.15
C PRO A 346 -18.14 14.16 -15.28
N SER A 347 -17.23 15.11 -15.50
CA SER A 347 -16.23 15.03 -16.58
C SER A 347 -15.30 13.84 -16.37
N TYR A 348 -14.93 13.57 -15.12
CA TYR A 348 -14.11 12.43 -14.76
C TYR A 348 -14.83 11.11 -15.01
N LEU A 349 -16.08 10.96 -14.54
CA LEU A 349 -16.90 9.77 -14.79
C LEU A 349 -17.14 9.55 -16.30
N ILE A 350 -17.37 10.61 -17.07
CA ILE A 350 -17.55 10.55 -18.53
C ILE A 350 -16.31 10.00 -19.23
N LYS A 351 -15.12 10.45 -18.83
CA LYS A 351 -13.85 9.96 -19.38
C LYS A 351 -13.62 8.48 -19.08
N PHE A 352 -14.10 8.04 -17.93
CA PHE A 352 -13.63 6.85 -17.27
C PHE A 352 -14.56 5.64 -17.43
N TYR A 353 -15.86 5.85 -17.25
CA TYR A 353 -16.86 4.78 -17.31
C TYR A 353 -16.79 3.92 -18.58
N PRO A 354 -16.61 4.49 -19.79
CA PRO A 354 -16.52 3.70 -21.02
C PRO A 354 -15.26 2.82 -21.14
N ARG A 355 -14.27 3.01 -20.26
CA ARG A 355 -12.98 2.30 -20.29
C ARG A 355 -12.90 1.14 -19.30
N ILE A 356 -13.91 0.98 -18.46
CA ILE A 356 -13.92 -0.03 -17.42
C ILE A 356 -13.98 -1.41 -18.08
N ASP A 357 -12.92 -2.19 -17.95
CA ASP A 357 -12.96 -3.62 -18.16
C ASP A 357 -13.39 -4.30 -16.84
N ILE A 358 -14.50 -5.02 -16.86
CA ILE A 358 -15.09 -5.61 -15.65
C ILE A 358 -14.24 -6.77 -15.12
N ASP A 359 -13.52 -7.46 -16.00
CA ASP A 359 -12.74 -8.63 -15.63
C ASP A 359 -11.34 -8.24 -15.11
N ASP A 360 -10.78 -7.12 -15.56
CA ASP A 360 -9.39 -6.73 -15.27
C ASP A 360 -9.25 -5.45 -14.41
N ASP A 361 -10.23 -4.52 -14.39
CA ASP A 361 -10.06 -3.19 -13.78
C ASP A 361 -10.81 -3.01 -12.44
N ILE A 362 -10.49 -3.82 -11.43
CA ILE A 362 -11.14 -3.76 -10.09
C ILE A 362 -11.06 -2.37 -9.45
N LEU A 363 -9.91 -1.70 -9.52
CA LEU A 363 -9.72 -0.35 -8.97
C LEU A 363 -10.58 0.69 -9.71
N GLU A 364 -10.79 0.49 -11.02
CA GLU A 364 -11.58 1.42 -11.81
C GLU A 364 -13.07 1.23 -11.53
N ASN A 365 -13.54 -0.02 -11.48
CA ASN A 365 -14.89 -0.37 -11.00
C ASN A 365 -15.19 0.28 -9.64
N TYR A 366 -14.26 0.13 -8.69
CA TYR A 366 -14.37 0.75 -7.37
C TYR A 366 -14.52 2.28 -7.44
N THR A 367 -13.68 2.94 -8.24
CA THR A 367 -13.69 4.39 -8.42
C THR A 367 -15.02 4.89 -9.00
N CYS A 368 -15.55 4.18 -9.99
CA CYS A 368 -16.87 4.49 -10.56
C CYS A 368 -17.98 4.38 -9.51
N ALA A 369 -17.97 3.30 -8.72
CA ALA A 369 -18.95 3.09 -7.67
C ALA A 369 -18.92 4.21 -6.63
N VAL A 370 -17.73 4.62 -6.20
CA VAL A 370 -17.54 5.73 -5.25
C VAL A 370 -18.10 7.04 -5.81
N ILE A 371 -17.80 7.38 -7.06
CA ILE A 371 -18.30 8.61 -7.70
C ILE A 371 -19.83 8.61 -7.79
N LEU A 372 -20.44 7.50 -8.21
CA LEU A 372 -21.89 7.39 -8.32
C LEU A 372 -22.57 7.46 -6.94
N ASN A 373 -21.99 6.85 -5.90
CA ASN A 373 -22.52 6.99 -4.54
C ASN A 373 -22.46 8.45 -4.06
N LEU A 374 -21.36 9.16 -4.38
CA LEU A 374 -21.24 10.58 -4.04
C LEU A 374 -22.26 11.44 -4.79
N LEU A 375 -22.41 11.23 -6.10
CA LEU A 375 -23.42 11.90 -6.92
C LEU A 375 -24.85 11.63 -6.43
N TRP A 376 -25.13 10.39 -6.01
CA TRP A 376 -26.40 10.03 -5.39
C TRP A 376 -26.64 10.85 -4.11
N LEU A 377 -25.71 10.86 -3.16
CA LEU A 377 -25.86 11.59 -1.90
C LEU A 377 -26.11 13.08 -2.14
N VAL A 378 -25.35 13.72 -3.06
CA VAL A 378 -25.51 15.15 -3.34
C VAL A 378 -26.74 15.48 -4.19
N SER A 379 -27.25 14.55 -5.00
CA SER A 379 -28.46 14.77 -5.83
C SER A 379 -29.74 15.00 -5.01
N ASN A 380 -29.71 14.69 -3.71
CA ASN A 380 -30.78 15.05 -2.78
C ASN A 380 -30.89 16.58 -2.60
N HIS A 381 -29.81 17.34 -2.81
CA HIS A 381 -29.82 18.80 -2.76
C HIS A 381 -30.27 19.43 -4.08
N LYS A 382 -31.24 20.35 -4.03
CA LYS A 382 -31.85 20.99 -5.22
C LYS A 382 -30.84 21.61 -6.20
N LYS A 383 -29.79 22.29 -5.71
CA LYS A 383 -28.73 22.88 -6.55
C LYS A 383 -27.98 21.81 -7.34
N TYR A 384 -27.56 20.73 -6.68
CA TYR A 384 -26.75 19.68 -7.31
C TYR A 384 -27.59 18.72 -8.14
N ARG A 385 -28.87 18.53 -7.79
CA ARG A 385 -29.86 17.86 -8.65
C ARG A 385 -29.89 18.48 -10.05
N GLN A 386 -29.87 19.81 -10.15
CA GLN A 386 -29.84 20.52 -11.43
C GLN A 386 -28.50 20.32 -12.17
N ILE A 387 -27.36 20.34 -11.47
CA ILE A 387 -26.05 20.10 -12.07
C ILE A 387 -25.98 18.70 -12.70
N VAL A 388 -26.47 17.68 -11.98
CA VAL A 388 -26.49 16.30 -12.48
C VAL A 388 -27.50 16.16 -13.63
N GLY A 389 -28.72 16.67 -13.47
CA GLY A 389 -29.80 16.51 -14.45
C GLY A 389 -29.61 17.27 -15.77
N ASN A 390 -28.87 18.39 -15.76
CA ASN A 390 -28.66 19.21 -16.96
C ASN A 390 -27.48 18.74 -17.83
N ASN A 391 -26.66 17.80 -17.36
CA ASN A 391 -25.53 17.27 -18.10
C ASN A 391 -25.95 16.01 -18.89
N GLN A 392 -26.26 16.18 -20.18
CA GLN A 392 -26.76 15.09 -21.01
C GLN A 392 -25.80 13.89 -21.09
N ALA A 393 -24.50 14.14 -21.27
CA ALA A 393 -23.50 13.07 -21.36
C ALA A 393 -23.39 12.26 -20.05
N LEU A 394 -23.45 12.95 -18.90
CA LEU A 394 -23.52 12.30 -17.60
C LEU A 394 -24.81 11.47 -17.46
N MET A 395 -25.95 12.03 -17.86
CA MET A 395 -27.24 11.36 -17.78
C MET A 395 -27.32 10.11 -18.66
N ASP A 396 -26.66 10.10 -19.82
CA ASP A 396 -26.57 8.95 -20.70
C ASP A 396 -25.78 7.81 -20.01
N ILE A 397 -24.66 8.15 -19.37
CA ILE A 397 -23.87 7.18 -18.55
C ILE A 397 -24.67 6.67 -17.36
N ILE A 398 -25.38 7.53 -16.63
CA ILE A 398 -26.20 7.10 -15.48
C ILE A 398 -27.31 6.14 -15.94
N LYS A 399 -27.96 6.42 -17.07
CA LYS A 399 -28.98 5.53 -17.64
C LYS A 399 -28.38 4.20 -18.06
N GLN A 400 -27.21 4.22 -18.71
CA GLN A 400 -26.46 3.02 -19.08
C GLN A 400 -26.13 2.18 -17.83
N ALA A 401 -25.51 2.78 -16.81
CA ALA A 401 -25.18 2.11 -15.55
C ALA A 401 -26.42 1.54 -14.82
N ALA A 402 -27.57 2.18 -14.94
CA ALA A 402 -28.83 1.68 -14.38
C ALA A 402 -29.42 0.50 -15.18
N SER A 403 -29.17 0.44 -16.50
CA SER A 403 -29.67 -0.60 -17.40
C SER A 403 -28.73 -1.80 -17.55
N ASP A 404 -27.43 -1.61 -17.34
CA ASP A 404 -26.43 -2.65 -17.57
C ASP A 404 -26.75 -3.92 -16.74
N GLU A 405 -26.64 -5.07 -17.40
CA GLU A 405 -26.69 -6.41 -16.78
C GLU A 405 -25.33 -6.83 -16.23
N LEU A 406 -24.33 -5.96 -16.36
CA LEU A 406 -22.97 -6.17 -15.92
C LEU A 406 -22.94 -6.35 -14.39
N ASN A 407 -22.46 -7.52 -13.96
CA ASN A 407 -22.16 -7.80 -12.56
C ASN A 407 -20.85 -7.10 -12.21
N PHE A 408 -20.92 -5.79 -11.96
CA PHE A 408 -19.78 -5.05 -11.43
C PHE A 408 -19.23 -5.76 -10.18
N VAL A 409 -17.90 -5.87 -10.10
CA VAL A 409 -17.24 -6.60 -9.03
C VAL A 409 -17.40 -5.83 -7.72
N ASP A 410 -18.25 -6.33 -6.81
CA ASP A 410 -18.41 -5.78 -5.45
C ASP A 410 -17.23 -6.13 -4.52
N LYS A 411 -16.24 -6.91 -5.00
CA LYS A 411 -15.04 -7.22 -4.21
C LYS A 411 -14.30 -5.92 -3.95
N PHE A 412 -13.92 -5.67 -2.69
CA PHE A 412 -13.22 -4.46 -2.22
C PHE A 412 -14.06 -3.19 -2.07
N MET A 413 -15.36 -3.20 -2.37
CA MET A 413 -16.23 -2.08 -1.99
C MET A 413 -16.58 -2.15 -0.49
N PRO A 414 -16.38 -1.07 0.28
CA PRO A 414 -16.96 -0.93 1.61
C PRO A 414 -18.45 -1.24 1.60
N ARG A 415 -18.90 -2.09 2.52
CA ARG A 415 -20.33 -2.44 2.74
C ARG A 415 -21.26 -1.24 2.90
N THR A 416 -20.72 -0.06 3.18
CA THR A 416 -21.46 1.18 3.32
C THR A 416 -21.92 1.78 1.99
N MET A 417 -21.34 1.36 0.86
CA MET A 417 -21.68 1.86 -0.47
C MET A 417 -22.68 0.96 -1.19
N LYS A 418 -23.55 1.59 -1.98
CA LYS A 418 -24.45 0.91 -2.92
C LYS A 418 -23.68 0.50 -4.17
N SER A 419 -24.14 -0.55 -4.86
CA SER A 419 -23.56 -0.92 -6.16
C SER A 419 -23.75 0.17 -7.21
N ILE A 420 -22.95 0.14 -8.28
CA ILE A 420 -23.04 1.08 -9.42
C ILE A 420 -24.48 1.23 -9.91
N LYS A 421 -25.13 0.10 -10.20
CA LYS A 421 -26.52 0.04 -10.69
C LYS A 421 -27.51 0.62 -9.70
N GLN A 422 -27.36 0.32 -8.41
CA GLN A 422 -28.27 0.83 -7.39
C GLN A 422 -28.11 2.34 -7.21
N SER A 423 -26.87 2.85 -7.15
CA SER A 423 -26.59 4.29 -7.08
C SER A 423 -27.13 5.03 -8.29
N ALA A 424 -26.95 4.49 -9.51
CA ALA A 424 -27.48 5.07 -10.73
C ALA A 424 -29.02 5.18 -10.71
N ASN A 425 -29.71 4.11 -10.31
CA ASN A 425 -31.18 4.13 -10.19
C ASN A 425 -31.68 5.17 -9.18
N GLU A 426 -30.98 5.36 -8.06
CA GLU A 426 -31.37 6.33 -7.04
C GLU A 426 -31.11 7.77 -7.49
N ILE A 427 -30.04 8.01 -8.27
CA ILE A 427 -29.81 9.32 -8.91
C ILE A 427 -30.98 9.65 -9.87
N LEU A 428 -31.37 8.71 -10.73
CA LEU A 428 -32.49 8.89 -11.66
C LEU A 428 -33.79 9.18 -10.91
N LYS A 429 -34.05 8.47 -9.81
CA LYS A 429 -35.20 8.70 -8.95
C LYS A 429 -35.19 10.12 -8.36
N ASN A 430 -34.04 10.58 -7.86
CA ASN A 430 -33.89 11.91 -7.28
C ASN A 430 -34.04 13.04 -8.30
N ILE A 431 -33.61 12.83 -9.54
CA ILE A 431 -33.74 13.83 -10.62
C ILE A 431 -35.19 13.93 -11.11
N ASN A 432 -35.93 12.81 -11.11
CA ASN A 432 -37.33 12.75 -11.54
C ASN A 432 -38.34 13.10 -10.43
N SER A 433 -37.87 13.23 -9.17
CA SER A 433 -38.64 13.77 -8.04
C SER A 433 -38.57 15.28 -7.98
#